data_AF-A0A3S9ZRG6-F1
#
_entry.id   AF-A0A3S9ZRG6-F1
#
_cell.length_a   1.000
_cell.length_b   1.000
_cell.length_c   1.000
_cell.angle_alpha   90.00
_cell.angle_beta   90.00
_cell.angle_gamma   90.00
#
_symmetry.space_group_name_H-M   'P 1'
#
loop_
_entity.id
_entity.type
_entity.pdbx_description
1 polymer ?
#
loop_
_entity_poly.entity_id
_entity_poly.type
_entity_poly.pdbx_seq_one_letter_code
_entity_poly.pdbx_strand_id
1 'polypeptide(L)'
;MILLNVSRKRHRRAGVATVAAGLLAALLTAVPAAATPDPGDAPATGKEVSKSARAQAAEAIAGGEIPGQDEIVHSPNIKHLTNIPKDALAGTNSDLAFQGKYAFAGNYDGFRVFDISNPKAPKTVAQVLCPGSQNDISVSGDLLFLSTDSSRSDSSCNSTTQPATEKSSWEGMKVFDISDKRNPRYVAAVETACGSHTHSLVPKRKNVYLYVSSYSPSASYPDCQPPHDGISIVKVPRSHPEKAAVVGFPVLFPGVGPDGGGNPGAPTNPGVSKTTGCHDITVLPDEDLAAGACMGDGILMSIKDPEHPKVIDQVQDNVNFAFWHSATFNQKADKVVFTDELGGGGAATCNAAVGPNRGADGIYDIVGKGDKRKLVFRSYYKIPRHQADTENCVAHNGSLIPVKGKDLMVQAWYQGGVSVWDFTDSTKPKEIAYFERGPLSTQTLDVGGSWSAYYYNGYIYSNDIAKGFDVLKLSDRRTDPAARVRLGELNVQTQPDYFD
;
A
#
# COMPACT_ATOMS: atom_id res chain seq x y z
N MET A 1 -5.42 -76.21 -60.30
CA MET A 1 -5.65 -76.92 -59.03
C MET A 1 -7.01 -76.51 -58.49
N ILE A 2 -7.98 -77.44 -58.58
CA ILE A 2 -9.22 -77.67 -57.81
C ILE A 2 -9.74 -76.53 -56.89
N LEU A 3 -10.81 -75.85 -57.36
CA LEU A 3 -12.18 -75.73 -56.80
C LEU A 3 -12.48 -75.67 -55.27
N LEU A 4 -13.38 -74.72 -54.94
CA LEU A 4 -14.46 -74.72 -53.91
C LEU A 4 -14.02 -74.47 -52.44
N ASN A 5 -14.77 -73.82 -51.54
CA ASN A 5 -16.22 -73.70 -51.45
C ASN A 5 -16.68 -72.57 -50.49
N VAL A 6 -17.97 -72.28 -50.63
CA VAL A 6 -18.89 -71.36 -49.95
C VAL A 6 -19.13 -71.72 -48.46
N SER A 7 -19.46 -70.73 -47.59
CA SER A 7 -20.76 -70.69 -46.86
C SER A 7 -20.82 -69.75 -45.64
N ARG A 8 -21.94 -69.01 -45.57
CA ARG A 8 -22.53 -68.31 -44.41
C ARG A 8 -23.11 -69.33 -43.41
N LYS A 9 -23.08 -69.02 -42.10
CA LYS A 9 -24.30 -68.87 -41.26
C LYS A 9 -24.02 -68.54 -39.78
N ARG A 10 -24.98 -67.77 -39.24
CA ARG A 10 -25.26 -67.36 -37.86
C ARG A 10 -25.37 -68.54 -36.86
N HIS A 11 -25.03 -68.32 -35.58
CA HIS A 11 -26.00 -68.14 -34.47
C HIS A 11 -25.40 -68.07 -33.05
N ARG A 12 -26.02 -67.20 -32.22
CA ARG A 12 -26.27 -67.25 -30.74
C ARG A 12 -25.04 -67.16 -29.80
N ARG A 13 -24.87 -66.05 -29.07
CA ARG A 13 -25.47 -65.61 -27.77
C ARG A 13 -24.92 -66.35 -26.54
N ALA A 14 -24.45 -65.53 -25.57
CA ALA A 14 -24.09 -65.77 -24.15
C ALA A 14 -22.57 -65.87 -23.91
N GLY A 15 -21.92 -65.10 -23.03
CA GLY A 15 -22.35 -64.07 -22.07
C GLY A 15 -21.16 -63.54 -21.26
N VAL A 16 -21.44 -62.57 -20.38
CA VAL A 16 -20.63 -62.12 -19.21
C VAL A 16 -19.40 -61.26 -19.55
N ALA A 17 -19.51 -59.92 -19.59
CA ALA A 17 -19.54 -58.92 -18.50
C ALA A 17 -18.14 -58.35 -18.15
N THR A 18 -18.12 -57.04 -17.87
CA THR A 18 -16.99 -56.12 -17.55
C THR A 18 -16.21 -55.65 -18.80
N VAL A 19 -16.04 -54.36 -19.11
CA VAL A 19 -15.94 -53.12 -18.31
C VAL A 19 -16.54 -51.96 -19.12
N ALA A 20 -17.49 -51.23 -18.54
CA ALA A 20 -17.92 -49.91 -19.03
C ALA A 20 -17.89 -48.94 -17.84
N ALA A 21 -16.76 -48.26 -17.67
CA ALA A 21 -16.65 -47.01 -16.93
C ALA A 21 -15.26 -46.43 -17.21
N GLY A 22 -15.20 -45.29 -17.91
CA GLY A 22 -13.94 -44.56 -18.06
C GLY A 22 -13.78 -43.88 -19.41
N LEU A 23 -14.75 -43.07 -19.84
CA LEU A 23 -14.55 -42.04 -20.87
C LEU A 23 -15.66 -40.99 -20.75
N LEU A 24 -15.73 -40.37 -19.57
CA LEU A 24 -16.50 -39.15 -19.28
C LEU A 24 -15.89 -38.47 -18.04
N ALA A 25 -14.58 -38.21 -18.10
CA ALA A 25 -13.85 -37.47 -17.06
C ALA A 25 -12.62 -36.75 -17.64
N ALA A 26 -12.75 -36.14 -18.81
CA ALA A 26 -11.64 -35.41 -19.45
C ALA A 26 -12.09 -34.09 -20.13
N LEU A 27 -13.19 -33.49 -19.67
CA LEU A 27 -13.72 -32.23 -20.22
C LEU A 27 -14.15 -31.21 -19.15
N LEU A 28 -13.68 -31.34 -17.90
CA LEU A 28 -14.02 -30.41 -16.80
C LEU A 28 -12.82 -29.89 -15.97
N THR A 29 -11.58 -30.00 -16.46
CA THR A 29 -10.40 -29.48 -15.74
C THR A 29 -9.58 -28.46 -16.52
N ALA A 30 -10.18 -27.82 -17.53
CA ALA A 30 -9.66 -26.55 -18.05
C ALA A 30 -10.33 -25.41 -17.30
N VAL A 31 -9.94 -25.22 -16.04
CA VAL A 31 -10.15 -23.92 -15.38
C VAL A 31 -9.16 -22.97 -16.08
N PRO A 32 -9.59 -21.86 -16.69
CA PRO A 32 -8.63 -20.87 -17.17
C PRO A 32 -7.77 -20.49 -15.97
N ALA A 33 -6.46 -20.39 -16.16
CA ALA A 33 -5.55 -19.86 -15.16
C ALA A 33 -6.02 -18.45 -14.82
N ALA A 34 -6.81 -18.33 -13.75
CA ALA A 34 -7.16 -17.05 -13.17
C ALA A 34 -5.86 -16.52 -12.57
N ALA A 35 -5.41 -15.36 -13.05
CA ALA A 35 -4.39 -14.59 -12.37
C ALA A 35 -4.84 -14.44 -10.91
N THR A 36 -4.01 -14.89 -9.97
CA THR A 36 -4.12 -14.46 -8.57
C THR A 36 -3.96 -12.94 -8.58
N PRO A 37 -4.99 -12.16 -8.23
CA PRO A 37 -4.82 -10.73 -8.08
C PRO A 37 -3.80 -10.46 -6.97
N ASP A 38 -2.95 -9.46 -7.13
CA ASP A 38 -2.18 -8.92 -6.01
C ASP A 38 -3.16 -8.47 -4.90
N PRO A 39 -2.74 -8.40 -3.62
CA PRO A 39 -3.59 -7.99 -2.51
C PRO A 39 -4.32 -6.64 -2.69
N GLY A 40 -3.92 -5.81 -3.67
CA GLY A 40 -4.62 -4.58 -4.07
C GLY A 40 -5.42 -4.65 -5.39
N ASP A 41 -5.26 -5.69 -6.21
CA ASP A 41 -5.75 -5.74 -7.60
C ASP A 41 -7.07 -6.54 -7.77
N ALA A 42 -7.58 -7.15 -6.70
CA ALA A 42 -8.91 -7.75 -6.76
C ALA A 42 -9.96 -6.65 -6.99
N PRO A 43 -10.91 -6.82 -7.92
CA PRO A 43 -12.01 -5.89 -8.07
C PRO A 43 -12.67 -5.67 -6.71
N ALA A 44 -12.93 -4.40 -6.37
CA ALA A 44 -13.71 -3.98 -5.21
C ALA A 44 -15.20 -4.40 -5.36
N THR A 45 -15.46 -5.67 -5.66
CA THR A 45 -16.80 -6.25 -5.62
C THR A 45 -17.05 -6.67 -4.19
N GLY A 46 -17.98 -5.98 -3.54
CA GLY A 46 -18.38 -6.27 -2.17
C GLY A 46 -18.66 -7.74 -1.92
N LYS A 47 -18.01 -8.28 -0.89
CA LYS A 47 -18.28 -9.64 -0.46
C LYS A 47 -19.53 -9.64 0.40
N GLU A 48 -20.53 -10.44 0.03
CA GLU A 48 -21.68 -10.64 0.90
C GLU A 48 -21.23 -11.17 2.27
N VAL A 49 -21.61 -10.45 3.33
CA VAL A 49 -21.37 -10.90 4.70
C VAL A 49 -22.50 -11.81 5.17
N SER A 50 -22.24 -12.59 6.22
CA SER A 50 -23.22 -13.52 6.80
C SER A 50 -24.45 -12.79 7.36
N LYS A 51 -25.60 -13.47 7.42
CA LYS A 51 -26.81 -12.90 8.02
C LYS A 51 -26.60 -12.45 9.47
N SER A 52 -25.77 -13.16 10.23
CA SER A 52 -25.42 -12.79 11.60
C SER A 52 -24.60 -11.51 11.65
N ALA A 53 -23.61 -11.35 10.76
CA ALA A 53 -22.81 -10.12 10.67
C ALA A 53 -23.67 -8.90 10.33
N ARG A 54 -24.62 -9.05 9.39
CA ARG A 54 -25.59 -7.97 9.05
C ARG A 54 -26.48 -7.60 10.23
N ALA A 55 -26.96 -8.59 10.99
CA ALA A 55 -27.77 -8.35 12.17
C ALA A 55 -26.98 -7.66 13.29
N GLN A 56 -25.73 -8.08 13.52
CA GLN A 56 -24.82 -7.46 14.48
C GLN A 56 -24.50 -6.01 14.11
N ALA A 57 -24.20 -5.73 12.84
CA ALA A 57 -23.98 -4.38 12.36
C ALA A 57 -25.22 -3.50 12.58
N ALA A 58 -26.42 -4.00 12.25
CA ALA A 58 -27.67 -3.28 12.47
C ALA A 58 -27.95 -3.00 13.96
N GLU A 59 -27.67 -3.96 14.84
CA GLU A 59 -27.79 -3.81 16.29
C GLU A 59 -26.78 -2.80 16.84
N ALA A 60 -25.52 -2.87 16.41
CA ALA A 60 -24.47 -1.93 16.81
C ALA A 60 -24.78 -0.49 16.36
N ILE A 61 -25.30 -0.30 15.15
CA ILE A 61 -25.78 1.02 14.67
C ILE A 61 -26.95 1.50 15.53
N ALA A 62 -27.94 0.65 15.78
CA ALA A 62 -29.11 1.02 16.58
C ALA A 62 -28.75 1.35 18.04
N GLY A 63 -27.71 0.71 18.58
CA GLY A 63 -27.15 0.96 19.91
C GLY A 63 -26.20 2.18 19.97
N GLY A 64 -25.80 2.74 18.82
CA GLY A 64 -24.81 3.83 18.74
C GLY A 64 -23.38 3.39 19.06
N GLU A 65 -23.07 2.09 18.97
CA GLU A 65 -21.73 1.54 19.18
C GLU A 65 -20.82 1.82 17.98
N ILE A 66 -21.40 1.85 16.78
CA ILE A 66 -20.75 2.25 15.52
C ILE A 66 -21.64 3.28 14.80
N PRO A 67 -21.07 4.10 13.89
CA PRO A 67 -21.85 5.08 13.14
C PRO A 67 -22.80 4.38 12.15
N GLY A 68 -23.89 5.06 11.79
CA GLY A 68 -24.76 4.64 10.70
C GLY A 68 -24.05 4.61 9.34
N GLN A 69 -24.67 3.96 8.35
CA GLN A 69 -24.13 3.90 6.99
C GLN A 69 -23.84 5.31 6.46
N ASP A 70 -22.60 5.55 6.01
CA ASP A 70 -22.09 6.85 5.57
C ASP A 70 -22.16 8.01 6.59
N GLU A 71 -22.55 7.74 7.84
CA GLU A 71 -22.62 8.74 8.90
C GLU A 71 -21.22 9.25 9.24
N ILE A 72 -21.04 10.57 9.19
CA ILE A 72 -19.78 11.19 9.61
C ILE A 72 -19.83 11.42 11.11
N VAL A 73 -18.89 10.82 11.83
CA VAL A 73 -18.65 11.12 13.23
C VAL A 73 -17.20 11.48 13.46
N HIS A 74 -16.95 12.34 14.45
CA HIS A 74 -15.61 12.79 14.75
C HIS A 74 -15.51 13.36 16.15
N SER A 75 -14.29 13.39 16.67
CA SER A 75 -13.96 14.07 17.93
C SER A 75 -14.21 15.60 17.85
N PRO A 76 -14.49 16.29 18.98
CA PRO A 76 -14.83 17.73 18.98
C PRO A 76 -13.76 18.68 18.43
N ASN A 77 -12.50 18.25 18.43
CA ASN A 77 -11.32 19.01 18.04
C ASN A 77 -10.93 18.84 16.56
N ILE A 78 -11.61 17.99 15.80
CA ILE A 78 -11.46 17.90 14.34
C ILE A 78 -12.74 18.36 13.64
N LYS A 79 -12.61 18.95 12.46
CA LYS A 79 -13.74 19.35 11.62
C LYS A 79 -13.51 18.87 10.20
N HIS A 80 -14.51 18.21 9.62
CA HIS A 80 -14.54 17.95 8.18
C HIS A 80 -14.90 19.24 7.45
N LEU A 81 -13.99 19.77 6.62
CA LEU A 81 -14.22 21.02 5.90
C LEU A 81 -14.93 20.82 4.58
N THR A 82 -14.48 19.83 3.81
CA THR A 82 -15.02 19.52 2.49
C THR A 82 -14.52 18.15 2.04
N ASN A 83 -15.33 17.52 1.20
CA ASN A 83 -15.00 16.32 0.44
C ASN A 83 -15.13 16.66 -1.04
N ILE A 84 -14.14 16.30 -1.85
CA ILE A 84 -14.21 16.39 -3.30
C ILE A 84 -14.36 14.97 -3.86
N PRO A 85 -15.54 14.59 -4.38
CA PRO A 85 -15.75 13.26 -4.92
C PRO A 85 -14.78 12.90 -6.05
N LYS A 86 -14.67 11.59 -6.30
CA LYS A 86 -14.04 11.08 -7.53
C LYS A 86 -14.73 11.65 -8.76
N ASP A 87 -13.97 11.78 -9.84
CA ASP A 87 -14.41 12.38 -11.10
C ASP A 87 -14.06 11.44 -12.26
N ALA A 88 -13.15 11.82 -13.18
CA ALA A 88 -12.85 11.03 -14.36
C ALA A 88 -12.05 9.75 -14.06
N LEU A 89 -11.33 9.72 -12.94
CA LEU A 89 -10.62 8.55 -12.44
C LEU A 89 -11.51 7.83 -11.41
N ALA A 90 -12.05 6.68 -11.80
CA ALA A 90 -13.06 5.96 -11.02
C ALA A 90 -12.45 4.87 -10.12
N GLY A 91 -11.23 4.44 -10.43
CA GLY A 91 -10.46 3.44 -9.71
C GLY A 91 -10.19 3.79 -8.24
N THR A 92 -9.45 2.89 -7.58
CA THR A 92 -9.02 3.03 -6.19
C THR A 92 -8.08 4.23 -6.06
N ASN A 93 -8.37 5.14 -5.13
CA ASN A 93 -7.44 6.20 -4.76
C ASN A 93 -6.26 5.61 -3.99
N SER A 94 -5.05 6.05 -4.31
CA SER A 94 -3.79 5.61 -3.71
C SER A 94 -3.08 6.78 -3.02
N ASP A 95 -1.76 6.79 -2.89
CA ASP A 95 -1.10 7.75 -2.00
C ASP A 95 -1.15 9.23 -2.44
N LEU A 96 -0.70 10.14 -1.55
CA LEU A 96 -0.67 11.58 -1.71
C LEU A 96 0.75 12.15 -1.63
N ALA A 97 1.02 13.15 -2.47
CA ALA A 97 2.18 14.04 -2.35
C ALA A 97 1.76 15.51 -2.36
N PHE A 98 2.61 16.41 -1.87
CA PHE A 98 2.32 17.84 -1.79
C PHE A 98 3.47 18.70 -2.30
N GLN A 99 3.14 19.82 -2.94
CA GLN A 99 4.11 20.86 -3.31
C GLN A 99 3.47 22.24 -3.31
N GLY A 100 3.96 23.11 -2.43
CA GLY A 100 3.46 24.47 -2.23
C GLY A 100 1.96 24.46 -1.91
N LYS A 101 1.15 24.91 -2.86
CA LYS A 101 -0.32 24.95 -2.76
C LYS A 101 -1.01 23.81 -3.51
N TYR A 102 -0.29 22.78 -3.91
CA TYR A 102 -0.84 21.64 -4.65
C TYR A 102 -0.79 20.35 -3.84
N ALA A 103 -1.82 19.55 -3.99
CA ALA A 103 -1.82 18.13 -3.60
C ALA A 103 -1.91 17.29 -4.88
N PHE A 104 -1.11 16.23 -4.94
CA PHE A 104 -1.09 15.24 -6.02
C PHE A 104 -1.65 13.96 -5.44
N ALA A 105 -2.78 13.50 -5.98
CA ALA A 105 -3.49 12.34 -5.49
C ALA A 105 -3.38 11.21 -6.50
N GLY A 106 -2.74 10.13 -6.09
CA GLY A 106 -2.66 8.89 -6.84
C GLY A 106 -4.03 8.21 -6.96
N ASN A 107 -4.20 7.45 -8.03
CA ASN A 107 -5.35 6.62 -8.29
C ASN A 107 -4.93 5.49 -9.23
N TYR A 108 -5.50 4.29 -9.11
CA TYR A 108 -5.11 3.14 -9.95
C TYR A 108 -5.29 3.39 -11.47
N ASP A 109 -6.13 4.37 -11.84
CA ASP A 109 -6.31 4.84 -13.21
C ASP A 109 -5.34 5.97 -13.62
N GLY A 110 -4.64 6.62 -12.70
CA GLY A 110 -3.64 7.66 -12.96
C GLY A 110 -3.41 8.59 -11.77
N PHE A 111 -3.57 9.91 -11.96
CA PHE A 111 -3.51 10.85 -10.83
C PHE A 111 -4.30 12.14 -11.06
N ARG A 112 -4.62 12.82 -9.96
CA ARG A 112 -5.33 14.09 -9.94
C ARG A 112 -4.50 15.15 -9.20
N VAL A 113 -4.42 16.34 -9.76
CA VAL A 113 -3.75 17.48 -9.14
C VAL A 113 -4.80 18.45 -8.62
N PHE A 114 -4.71 18.79 -7.33
CA PHE A 114 -5.58 19.75 -6.67
C PHE A 114 -4.82 21.03 -6.32
N ASP A 115 -5.40 22.20 -6.57
CA ASP A 115 -5.01 23.45 -5.92
C ASP A 115 -5.73 23.52 -4.56
N ILE A 116 -4.93 23.46 -3.49
CA ILE A 116 -5.36 23.47 -2.09
C ILE A 116 -5.13 24.83 -1.41
N SER A 117 -4.91 25.91 -2.18
CA SER A 117 -4.75 27.27 -1.64
C SER A 117 -5.96 27.74 -0.82
N ASN A 118 -7.17 27.28 -1.16
CA ASN A 118 -8.34 27.37 -0.32
C ASN A 118 -8.74 25.96 0.16
N PRO A 119 -8.37 25.55 1.39
CA PRO A 119 -8.64 24.21 1.90
C PRO A 119 -10.13 23.93 2.14
N LYS A 120 -11.00 24.96 2.15
CA LYS A 120 -12.46 24.77 2.21
C LYS A 120 -13.09 24.52 0.84
N ALA A 121 -12.36 24.77 -0.23
CA ALA A 121 -12.81 24.53 -1.60
C ALA A 121 -11.61 24.25 -2.53
N PRO A 122 -10.91 23.12 -2.34
CA PRO A 122 -9.89 22.67 -3.28
C PRO A 122 -10.45 22.58 -4.70
N LYS A 123 -9.60 22.83 -5.69
CA LYS A 123 -10.00 22.78 -7.10
C LYS A 123 -9.12 21.83 -7.87
N THR A 124 -9.72 21.02 -8.73
CA THR A 124 -8.94 20.23 -9.68
C THR A 124 -8.26 21.12 -10.70
N VAL A 125 -6.97 20.86 -10.89
CA VAL A 125 -6.09 21.56 -11.81
C VAL A 125 -5.84 20.72 -13.04
N ALA A 126 -5.59 19.42 -12.83
CA ALA A 126 -5.40 18.43 -13.88
C ALA A 126 -5.89 17.06 -13.40
N GLN A 127 -6.29 16.23 -14.36
CA GLN A 127 -6.50 14.79 -14.19
C GLN A 127 -5.78 14.09 -15.34
N VAL A 128 -4.92 13.14 -15.01
CA VAL A 128 -4.13 12.40 -15.98
C VAL A 128 -4.56 10.95 -15.88
N LEU A 129 -5.15 10.43 -16.96
CA LEU A 129 -5.44 9.01 -17.12
C LEU A 129 -4.13 8.32 -17.53
N CYS A 130 -3.60 7.49 -16.65
CA CYS A 130 -2.44 6.67 -16.87
C CYS A 130 -2.57 5.37 -16.06
N PRO A 131 -3.39 4.41 -16.51
CA PRO A 131 -3.68 3.22 -15.74
C PRO A 131 -2.44 2.37 -15.53
N GLY A 132 -2.36 1.79 -14.35
CA GLY A 132 -1.21 0.99 -13.96
C GLY A 132 -1.11 0.87 -12.46
N SER A 133 -2.20 0.52 -11.76
CA SER A 133 -2.24 0.14 -10.34
C SER A 133 -0.87 -0.30 -9.81
N GLN A 134 -0.35 0.18 -8.69
CA GLN A 134 -1.04 0.98 -7.68
C GLN A 134 -1.08 2.50 -7.96
N ASN A 135 -0.20 3.02 -8.83
CA ASN A 135 -0.08 4.46 -9.12
C ASN A 135 0.17 5.33 -7.87
N ASP A 136 0.91 4.80 -6.89
CA ASP A 136 1.49 5.60 -5.82
C ASP A 136 2.41 6.69 -6.40
N ILE A 137 2.44 7.84 -5.70
CA ILE A 137 2.89 9.10 -6.28
C ILE A 137 3.84 9.86 -5.37
N SER A 138 4.88 10.44 -5.97
CA SER A 138 5.74 11.41 -5.30
C SER A 138 6.15 12.54 -6.27
N VAL A 139 6.64 13.65 -5.71
CA VAL A 139 7.09 14.82 -6.47
C VAL A 139 8.46 15.29 -5.97
N SER A 140 9.31 15.77 -6.87
CA SER A 140 10.52 16.50 -6.50
C SER A 140 10.87 17.59 -7.51
N GLY A 141 10.66 18.85 -7.10
CA GLY A 141 10.81 20.00 -7.99
C GLY A 141 9.82 19.92 -9.16
N ASP A 142 10.31 19.95 -10.39
CA ASP A 142 9.46 19.88 -11.58
C ASP A 142 9.16 18.45 -12.03
N LEU A 143 9.49 17.43 -11.23
CA LEU A 143 9.23 16.03 -11.57
C LEU A 143 8.17 15.40 -10.66
N LEU A 144 7.34 14.54 -11.25
CA LEU A 144 6.42 13.63 -10.59
C LEU A 144 6.80 12.21 -10.97
N PHE A 145 6.80 11.33 -9.98
CA PHE A 145 7.08 9.90 -10.12
C PHE A 145 5.81 9.13 -9.82
N LEU A 146 5.46 8.20 -10.70
CA LEU A 146 4.24 7.41 -10.60
C LEU A 146 4.61 5.92 -10.73
N SER A 147 4.27 5.14 -9.71
CA SER A 147 4.45 3.70 -9.69
C SER A 147 3.54 3.03 -10.72
N THR A 148 4.00 1.94 -11.34
CA THR A 148 3.19 1.04 -12.15
C THR A 148 3.51 -0.39 -11.77
N ASP A 149 2.60 -1.03 -11.05
CA ASP A 149 2.76 -2.37 -10.50
C ASP A 149 2.14 -3.43 -11.43
N SER A 150 0.96 -3.13 -11.96
CA SER A 150 0.24 -4.02 -12.85
C SER A 150 0.86 -4.05 -14.25
N SER A 151 1.07 -5.26 -14.76
CA SER A 151 1.64 -5.52 -16.09
C SER A 151 0.80 -4.91 -17.24
N ARG A 152 1.46 -4.16 -18.12
CA ARG A 152 0.87 -3.38 -19.23
C ARG A 152 1.40 -3.80 -20.61
N SER A 153 0.64 -3.51 -21.67
CA SER A 153 1.06 -3.75 -23.07
C SER A 153 2.32 -3.01 -23.51
N ASP A 154 2.59 -1.87 -22.90
CA ASP A 154 3.70 -0.97 -23.17
C ASP A 154 3.79 0.08 -22.05
N SER A 155 4.81 0.94 -22.11
CA SER A 155 5.04 1.96 -21.07
C SER A 155 4.15 3.20 -21.17
N SER A 156 3.30 3.32 -22.20
CA SER A 156 2.45 4.49 -22.39
C SER A 156 1.25 4.51 -21.44
N CYS A 157 0.65 5.68 -21.25
CA CYS A 157 -0.60 5.84 -20.52
C CYS A 157 -1.84 5.33 -21.29
N ASN A 158 -1.69 4.98 -22.57
CA ASN A 158 -2.74 4.36 -23.38
C ASN A 158 -2.63 2.81 -23.42
N SER A 159 -1.65 2.26 -22.70
CA SER A 159 -1.45 0.81 -22.61
C SER A 159 -2.71 0.11 -22.09
N THR A 160 -2.84 -1.17 -22.41
CA THR A 160 -3.90 -2.04 -21.90
C THR A 160 -3.33 -3.05 -20.91
N THR A 161 -4.18 -3.58 -20.02
CA THR A 161 -3.79 -4.65 -19.10
C THR A 161 -3.32 -5.88 -19.86
N GLN A 162 -2.22 -6.48 -19.43
CA GLN A 162 -1.65 -7.71 -19.99
C GLN A 162 -1.29 -8.67 -18.85
N PRO A 163 -1.29 -10.00 -19.05
CA PRO A 163 -0.89 -10.93 -18.00
C PRO A 163 0.58 -10.75 -17.59
N ALA A 164 0.88 -10.87 -16.30
CA ALA A 164 2.25 -10.88 -15.78
C ALA A 164 3.09 -12.07 -16.28
N THR A 165 2.47 -13.11 -16.87
CA THR A 165 3.17 -14.24 -17.50
C THR A 165 3.68 -13.95 -18.91
N GLU A 166 3.30 -12.81 -19.49
CA GLU A 166 3.67 -12.43 -20.85
C GLU A 166 4.95 -11.59 -20.82
N LYS A 167 5.97 -12.07 -21.54
CA LYS A 167 7.32 -11.48 -21.50
C LYS A 167 7.40 -10.08 -22.09
N SER A 168 6.48 -9.76 -22.98
CA SER A 168 6.42 -8.44 -23.60
C SER A 168 5.74 -7.37 -22.73
N SER A 169 5.15 -7.76 -21.60
CA SER A 169 4.52 -6.83 -20.67
C SER A 169 5.53 -5.87 -20.05
N TRP A 170 5.05 -4.67 -19.70
CA TRP A 170 5.82 -3.61 -19.08
C TRP A 170 5.23 -3.20 -17.72
N GLU A 171 6.09 -2.99 -16.74
CA GLU A 171 5.77 -2.48 -15.39
C GLU A 171 7.00 -1.75 -14.83
N GLY A 172 6.81 -0.83 -13.89
CA GLY A 172 7.89 -0.06 -13.26
C GLY A 172 7.55 1.39 -12.98
N MET A 173 8.48 2.32 -13.23
CA MET A 173 8.32 3.74 -12.89
C MET A 173 8.00 4.60 -14.11
N LYS A 174 7.03 5.51 -13.96
CA LYS A 174 6.77 6.59 -14.92
C LYS A 174 7.18 7.93 -14.33
N VAL A 175 7.73 8.82 -15.18
CA VAL A 175 8.17 10.16 -14.79
C VAL A 175 7.46 11.20 -15.63
N PHE A 176 6.92 12.21 -14.97
CA PHE A 176 6.26 13.34 -15.58
C PHE A 176 6.98 14.64 -15.22
N ASP A 177 7.14 15.53 -16.20
CA ASP A 177 7.42 16.95 -15.98
C ASP A 177 6.12 17.64 -15.56
N ILE A 178 6.16 18.27 -14.40
CA ILE A 178 5.06 19.03 -13.79
C ILE A 178 5.43 20.51 -13.63
N SER A 179 6.34 21.08 -14.42
CA SER A 179 6.63 22.52 -14.39
C SER A 179 5.36 23.36 -14.63
N ASP A 180 4.45 22.88 -15.49
CA ASP A 180 3.06 23.33 -15.57
C ASP A 180 2.11 22.28 -14.96
N LYS A 181 1.61 22.56 -13.75
CA LYS A 181 0.68 21.66 -13.02
C LYS A 181 -0.64 21.41 -13.76
N ARG A 182 -1.01 22.25 -14.73
CA ARG A 182 -2.22 22.08 -15.56
C ARG A 182 -2.00 21.12 -16.72
N ASN A 183 -0.75 20.95 -17.14
CA ASN A 183 -0.38 20.12 -18.29
C ASN A 183 0.82 19.23 -17.96
N PRO A 184 0.70 18.26 -17.03
CA PRO A 184 1.77 17.29 -16.79
C PRO A 184 2.19 16.58 -18.08
N ARG A 185 3.50 16.47 -18.32
CA ARG A 185 4.06 15.87 -19.53
C ARG A 185 4.80 14.61 -19.19
N TYR A 186 4.42 13.48 -19.78
CA TYR A 186 5.18 12.24 -19.67
C TYR A 186 6.57 12.41 -20.31
N VAL A 187 7.64 12.14 -19.55
CA VAL A 187 9.03 12.37 -20.02
C VAL A 187 9.93 11.13 -19.96
N ALA A 188 9.61 10.14 -19.12
CA ALA A 188 10.37 8.90 -19.05
C ALA A 188 9.55 7.74 -18.50
N ALA A 189 10.00 6.53 -18.82
CA ALA A 189 9.62 5.29 -18.17
C ALA A 189 10.87 4.49 -17.85
N VAL A 190 10.86 3.77 -16.74
CA VAL A 190 11.92 2.85 -16.35
C VAL A 190 11.26 1.54 -15.97
N GLU A 191 11.53 0.49 -16.74
CA GLU A 191 11.13 -0.86 -16.40
C GLU A 191 11.96 -1.36 -15.20
N THR A 192 11.31 -2.05 -14.27
CA THR A 192 11.93 -2.60 -13.06
C THR A 192 11.59 -4.08 -12.91
N ALA A 193 12.38 -4.81 -12.13
CA ALA A 193 12.03 -6.18 -11.77
C ALA A 193 10.84 -6.15 -10.81
N CYS A 194 9.76 -6.90 -11.13
CA CYS A 194 8.51 -6.93 -10.37
C CYS A 194 7.74 -5.61 -10.32
N GLY A 195 7.85 -4.78 -11.36
CA GLY A 195 7.11 -3.52 -11.42
C GLY A 195 7.48 -2.56 -10.29
N SER A 196 6.53 -1.69 -9.94
CA SER A 196 6.63 -0.82 -8.78
C SER A 196 5.29 -0.76 -8.08
N HIS A 197 5.24 -1.37 -6.89
CA HIS A 197 4.10 -1.29 -6.00
C HIS A 197 4.03 0.10 -5.37
N THR A 198 5.09 0.44 -4.62
CA THR A 198 5.33 1.80 -4.12
C THR A 198 6.75 2.24 -4.43
N HIS A 199 7.07 3.49 -4.08
CA HIS A 199 8.42 4.00 -4.18
C HIS A 199 8.69 5.12 -3.17
N SER A 200 9.97 5.29 -2.83
CA SER A 200 10.47 6.39 -2.00
C SER A 200 11.58 7.16 -2.68
N LEU A 201 11.65 8.46 -2.42
CA LEU A 201 12.67 9.34 -2.98
C LEU A 201 13.87 9.46 -2.06
N VAL A 202 15.08 9.19 -2.54
CA VAL A 202 16.31 9.60 -1.89
C VAL A 202 16.88 10.80 -2.68
N PRO A 203 16.44 12.03 -2.38
CA PRO A 203 16.82 13.20 -3.15
C PRO A 203 18.30 13.54 -2.94
N LYS A 204 19.01 13.82 -4.04
CA LYS A 204 20.34 14.46 -4.03
C LYS A 204 20.31 15.69 -4.95
N ARG A 205 21.39 16.47 -4.93
CA ARG A 205 21.45 17.76 -5.65
C ARG A 205 21.24 17.64 -7.16
N LYS A 206 21.89 16.68 -7.81
CA LYS A 206 21.85 16.50 -9.28
C LYS A 206 20.86 15.43 -9.73
N ASN A 207 20.57 14.47 -8.86
CA ASN A 207 19.77 13.29 -9.17
C ASN A 207 18.74 13.08 -8.06
N VAL A 208 17.63 12.47 -8.40
CA VAL A 208 16.73 11.84 -7.45
C VAL A 208 16.91 10.34 -7.61
N TYR A 209 17.12 9.63 -6.51
CA TYR A 209 17.08 8.17 -6.51
C TYR A 209 15.70 7.72 -6.07
N LEU A 210 15.17 6.67 -6.69
CA LEU A 210 13.92 6.03 -6.29
C LEU A 210 14.28 4.65 -5.73
N TYR A 211 13.83 4.38 -4.52
CA TYR A 211 13.80 3.03 -3.97
C TYR A 211 12.43 2.45 -4.31
N VAL A 212 12.43 1.54 -5.27
CA VAL A 212 11.22 0.90 -5.79
C VAL A 212 10.96 -0.34 -4.95
N SER A 213 9.80 -0.32 -4.28
CA SER A 213 9.29 -1.43 -3.48
C SER A 213 8.35 -2.26 -4.33
N SER A 214 8.58 -3.57 -4.34
CA SER A 214 7.85 -4.55 -5.12
C SER A 214 7.93 -5.91 -4.44
N TYR A 215 6.95 -6.76 -4.65
CA TYR A 215 6.87 -8.10 -4.06
C TYR A 215 6.07 -9.05 -4.97
N SER A 216 5.58 -10.17 -4.43
CA SER A 216 4.78 -11.17 -5.18
C SER A 216 5.50 -11.90 -6.33
N PRO A 217 6.77 -12.34 -6.17
CA PRO A 217 7.45 -13.10 -7.21
C PRO A 217 6.81 -14.47 -7.47
N SER A 218 6.86 -14.90 -8.72
CA SER A 218 6.40 -16.22 -9.15
C SER A 218 7.34 -16.83 -10.16
N ALA A 219 7.60 -18.14 -10.02
CA ALA A 219 8.37 -18.89 -11.01
C ALA A 219 7.72 -18.88 -12.41
N SER A 220 6.43 -18.56 -12.50
CA SER A 220 5.71 -18.42 -13.78
C SER A 220 5.89 -17.05 -14.45
N TYR A 221 6.39 -16.04 -13.75
CA TYR A 221 6.52 -14.67 -14.27
C TYR A 221 7.91 -14.48 -14.87
N PRO A 222 8.04 -14.04 -16.13
CA PRO A 222 9.33 -13.97 -16.78
C PRO A 222 10.27 -12.90 -16.22
N ASP A 223 9.75 -11.87 -15.55
CA ASP A 223 10.51 -10.76 -14.96
C ASP A 223 10.61 -10.86 -13.43
N CYS A 224 9.49 -11.15 -12.77
CA CYS A 224 9.40 -11.22 -11.31
C CYS A 224 9.65 -12.63 -10.76
N GLN A 225 10.89 -13.11 -10.83
CA GLN A 225 11.28 -14.46 -10.41
C GLN A 225 11.69 -14.52 -8.91
N PRO A 226 11.36 -15.61 -8.19
CA PRO A 226 11.78 -15.81 -6.80
C PRO A 226 13.25 -16.30 -6.69
N PRO A 227 13.97 -15.96 -5.60
CA PRO A 227 13.59 -14.96 -4.61
C PRO A 227 13.76 -13.54 -5.17
N HIS A 228 12.85 -12.61 -4.83
CA HIS A 228 13.01 -11.20 -5.21
C HIS A 228 13.85 -10.45 -4.17
N ASP A 229 13.44 -10.44 -2.90
CA ASP A 229 14.24 -10.13 -1.69
C ASP A 229 15.09 -8.84 -1.71
N GLY A 230 14.82 -7.96 -2.65
CA GLY A 230 15.59 -6.77 -2.94
C GLY A 230 14.70 -5.62 -3.36
N ILE A 231 15.32 -4.56 -3.85
CA ILE A 231 14.63 -3.39 -4.39
C ILE A 231 15.30 -2.93 -5.66
N SER A 232 14.53 -2.41 -6.61
CA SER A 232 15.12 -1.71 -7.75
C SER A 232 15.50 -0.29 -7.34
N ILE A 233 16.73 0.14 -7.64
CA ILE A 233 17.17 1.52 -7.45
C ILE A 233 17.17 2.22 -8.80
N VAL A 234 16.28 3.19 -8.98
CA VAL A 234 16.22 4.02 -10.18
C VAL A 234 16.91 5.34 -9.92
N LYS A 235 17.80 5.77 -10.83
CA LYS A 235 18.44 7.09 -10.78
C LYS A 235 17.83 7.98 -11.84
N VAL A 236 17.31 9.13 -11.42
CA VAL A 236 16.71 10.14 -12.31
C VAL A 236 17.55 11.42 -12.29
N PRO A 237 18.28 11.74 -13.37
CA PRO A 237 18.98 13.01 -13.49
C PRO A 237 17.97 14.16 -13.58
N ARG A 238 18.04 15.14 -12.66
CA ARG A 238 17.03 16.21 -12.58
C ARG A 238 16.91 17.04 -13.87
N SER A 239 18.03 17.28 -14.57
CA SER A 239 18.06 18.06 -15.80
C SER A 239 17.85 17.24 -17.07
N HIS A 240 17.87 15.90 -16.96
CA HIS A 240 17.74 14.95 -18.06
C HIS A 240 16.91 13.75 -17.60
N PRO A 241 15.64 13.95 -17.21
CA PRO A 241 14.81 12.87 -16.69
C PRO A 241 14.61 11.74 -17.70
N GLU A 242 14.74 12.00 -19.01
CA GLU A 242 14.70 11.01 -20.08
C GLU A 242 15.82 9.96 -20.00
N LYS A 243 16.85 10.20 -19.18
CA LYS A 243 17.96 9.27 -18.91
C LYS A 243 17.77 8.48 -17.62
N ALA A 244 16.56 8.49 -17.04
CA ALA A 244 16.24 7.66 -15.89
C ALA A 244 16.52 6.19 -16.20
N ALA A 245 17.16 5.48 -15.26
CA ALA A 245 17.50 4.07 -15.42
C ALA A 245 17.65 3.37 -14.07
N VAL A 246 17.42 2.05 -14.05
CA VAL A 246 17.83 1.20 -12.94
C VAL A 246 19.36 1.21 -12.85
N VAL A 247 19.90 1.53 -11.67
CA VAL A 247 21.35 1.55 -11.40
C VAL A 247 21.80 0.46 -10.44
N GLY A 248 20.86 -0.22 -9.78
CA GLY A 248 21.16 -1.31 -8.88
C GLY A 248 19.92 -2.10 -8.48
N PHE A 249 20.17 -3.33 -8.03
CA PHE A 249 19.18 -4.20 -7.40
C PHE A 249 19.80 -4.84 -6.14
N PRO A 250 19.95 -4.09 -5.03
CA PRO A 250 20.47 -4.65 -3.78
C PRO A 250 19.51 -5.68 -3.20
N VAL A 251 20.05 -6.85 -2.85
CA VAL A 251 19.35 -7.87 -2.06
C VAL A 251 19.37 -7.44 -0.60
N LEU A 252 18.19 -7.19 -0.03
CA LEU A 252 18.01 -6.78 1.36
C LEU A 252 18.01 -7.97 2.33
N PHE A 253 17.57 -9.13 1.86
CA PHE A 253 17.47 -10.36 2.65
C PHE A 253 18.32 -11.48 2.05
N PRO A 254 19.67 -11.43 2.15
CA PRO A 254 20.52 -12.46 1.58
C PRO A 254 20.29 -13.82 2.28
N GLY A 255 19.99 -14.85 1.50
CA GLY A 255 19.81 -16.23 1.98
C GLY A 255 19.95 -17.26 0.86
N VAL A 256 19.84 -18.54 1.20
CA VAL A 256 19.98 -19.65 0.25
C VAL A 256 18.62 -20.29 -0.01
N GLY A 257 18.30 -20.51 -1.28
CA GLY A 257 17.07 -21.17 -1.71
C GLY A 257 15.99 -20.20 -2.20
N PRO A 258 14.80 -20.70 -2.54
CA PRO A 258 13.72 -19.90 -3.15
C PRO A 258 13.04 -18.93 -2.18
N ASP A 259 13.36 -19.01 -0.89
CA ASP A 259 12.80 -18.18 0.18
C ASP A 259 13.75 -17.10 0.68
N GLY A 260 14.98 -17.09 0.16
CA GLY A 260 16.09 -16.24 0.60
C GLY A 260 16.24 -16.11 2.11
N GLY A 261 16.55 -14.90 2.59
CA GLY A 261 16.96 -14.64 3.98
C GLY A 261 15.89 -14.06 4.89
N GLY A 262 14.71 -13.75 4.35
CA GLY A 262 13.62 -13.11 5.08
C GLY A 262 12.77 -14.10 5.88
N ASN A 263 11.70 -13.60 6.46
CA ASN A 263 10.70 -14.40 7.15
C ASN A 263 10.08 -15.43 6.19
N PRO A 264 10.14 -16.74 6.49
CA PRO A 264 9.59 -17.76 5.60
C PRO A 264 8.05 -17.78 5.56
N GLY A 265 7.37 -17.09 6.49
CA GLY A 265 5.92 -17.17 6.64
C GLY A 265 5.43 -18.58 6.97
N ALA A 266 4.20 -18.90 6.59
CA ALA A 266 3.61 -20.22 6.81
C ALA A 266 4.32 -21.33 5.98
N PRO A 267 4.46 -22.57 6.50
CA PRO A 267 3.91 -23.06 7.76
C PRO A 267 4.77 -22.77 9.00
N THR A 268 5.99 -22.23 8.82
CA THR A 268 6.94 -21.99 9.92
C THR A 268 6.40 -20.94 10.91
N ASN A 269 5.85 -19.84 10.39
CA ASN A 269 5.20 -18.77 11.13
C ASN A 269 3.75 -18.61 10.62
N PRO A 270 2.79 -19.43 11.10
CA PRO A 270 1.42 -19.38 10.62
C PRO A 270 0.78 -18.02 10.85
N GLY A 271 0.12 -17.48 9.82
CA GLY A 271 -0.54 -16.17 9.88
C GLY A 271 0.37 -14.97 9.61
N VAL A 272 1.65 -15.21 9.34
CA VAL A 272 2.63 -14.20 8.91
C VAL A 272 2.92 -14.37 7.43
N SER A 273 2.98 -13.26 6.70
CA SER A 273 3.38 -13.25 5.30
C SER A 273 4.85 -13.58 5.12
N LYS A 274 5.15 -14.34 4.08
CA LYS A 274 6.53 -14.58 3.65
C LYS A 274 7.13 -13.27 3.16
N THR A 275 8.36 -12.98 3.56
CA THR A 275 9.14 -11.88 2.98
C THR A 275 9.57 -12.25 1.58
N THR A 276 9.17 -11.44 0.61
CA THR A 276 9.53 -11.57 -0.81
C THR A 276 9.90 -10.23 -1.43
N GLY A 277 10.04 -9.19 -0.60
CA GLY A 277 10.23 -7.80 -1.03
C GLY A 277 9.76 -6.85 0.06
N CYS A 278 10.13 -5.58 -0.07
CA CYS A 278 9.56 -4.55 0.78
C CYS A 278 8.24 -4.06 0.21
N HIS A 279 7.23 -3.86 1.06
CA HIS A 279 5.98 -3.22 0.66
C HIS A 279 6.18 -1.72 0.59
N ASP A 280 6.56 -1.10 1.71
CA ASP A 280 7.02 0.29 1.75
C ASP A 280 8.41 0.44 2.35
N ILE A 281 9.10 1.45 1.87
CA ILE A 281 10.32 1.95 2.49
C ILE A 281 10.10 3.44 2.77
N THR A 282 10.30 3.83 4.02
CA THR A 282 10.35 5.24 4.41
C THR A 282 11.79 5.66 4.58
N VAL A 283 12.20 6.74 3.94
CA VAL A 283 13.55 7.29 4.02
C VAL A 283 13.54 8.59 4.82
N LEU A 284 14.61 8.80 5.57
CA LEU A 284 14.91 10.03 6.31
C LEU A 284 16.28 10.54 5.81
N PRO A 285 16.29 11.33 4.72
CA PRO A 285 17.52 11.69 4.02
C PRO A 285 18.53 12.43 4.89
N ASP A 286 18.08 13.27 5.82
CA ASP A 286 18.96 14.10 6.66
C ASP A 286 19.74 13.28 7.70
N GLU A 287 19.29 12.05 7.98
CA GLU A 287 19.95 11.10 8.89
C GLU A 287 20.68 9.97 8.14
N ASP A 288 20.65 9.97 6.80
CA ASP A 288 21.11 8.87 5.95
C ASP A 288 20.51 7.51 6.39
N LEU A 289 19.23 7.50 6.82
CA LEU A 289 18.51 6.32 7.27
C LEU A 289 17.28 6.01 6.41
N ALA A 290 16.90 4.74 6.39
CA ALA A 290 15.61 4.28 5.89
C ALA A 290 15.06 3.13 6.74
N ALA A 291 13.75 2.98 6.80
CA ALA A 291 13.07 1.86 7.43
C ALA A 291 12.19 1.17 6.39
N GLY A 292 12.36 -0.14 6.23
CA GLY A 292 11.58 -0.95 5.29
C GLY A 292 10.59 -1.83 6.05
N ALA A 293 9.34 -1.81 5.63
CA ALA A 293 8.32 -2.75 6.06
C ALA A 293 8.14 -3.77 4.93
N CYS A 294 8.58 -5.01 5.17
CA CYS A 294 8.86 -5.96 4.11
C CYS A 294 8.06 -7.25 4.23
N MET A 295 6.74 -7.05 4.38
CA MET A 295 5.70 -8.06 4.58
C MET A 295 5.89 -8.96 5.81
N GLY A 296 6.99 -9.69 5.94
CA GLY A 296 7.29 -10.54 7.09
C GLY A 296 8.34 -9.97 8.05
N ASP A 297 9.03 -8.89 7.65
CA ASP A 297 10.12 -8.28 8.40
C ASP A 297 10.00 -6.76 8.46
N GLY A 298 10.45 -6.17 9.58
CA GLY A 298 10.81 -4.76 9.66
C GLY A 298 12.33 -4.61 9.61
N ILE A 299 12.85 -3.70 8.78
CA ILE A 299 14.29 -3.46 8.66
C ILE A 299 14.64 -1.99 8.88
N LEU A 300 15.83 -1.75 9.41
CA LEU A 300 16.49 -0.46 9.44
C LEU A 300 17.69 -0.49 8.49
N MET A 301 17.84 0.53 7.66
CA MET A 301 18.85 0.63 6.61
C MET A 301 19.66 1.92 6.71
N SER A 302 20.94 1.83 6.35
CA SER A 302 21.78 2.97 5.99
C SER A 302 21.58 3.29 4.51
N ILE A 303 21.38 4.57 4.18
CA ILE A 303 21.24 5.08 2.80
C ILE A 303 22.29 6.15 2.48
N LYS A 304 23.39 6.17 3.25
CA LYS A 304 24.51 7.09 3.05
C LYS A 304 25.06 7.06 1.62
N ASP A 305 25.11 5.85 1.04
CA ASP A 305 25.23 5.68 -0.39
C ASP A 305 23.87 5.26 -0.96
N PRO A 306 23.13 6.18 -1.62
CA PRO A 306 21.84 5.86 -2.20
C PRO A 306 21.87 4.69 -3.18
N GLU A 307 22.98 4.44 -3.87
CA GLU A 307 23.08 3.34 -4.86
C GLU A 307 23.33 1.97 -4.19
N HIS A 308 23.75 1.97 -2.92
CA HIS A 308 24.12 0.78 -2.17
C HIS A 308 23.61 0.84 -0.72
N PRO A 309 22.28 0.80 -0.50
CA PRO A 309 21.72 0.76 0.85
C PRO A 309 22.15 -0.52 1.57
N LYS A 310 22.24 -0.43 2.89
CA LYS A 310 22.70 -1.53 3.75
C LYS A 310 21.73 -1.74 4.91
N VAL A 311 21.21 -2.95 5.05
CA VAL A 311 20.45 -3.36 6.24
C VAL A 311 21.36 -3.34 7.48
N ILE A 312 20.96 -2.60 8.49
CA ILE A 312 21.63 -2.42 9.79
C ILE A 312 21.02 -3.34 10.84
N ASP A 313 19.70 -3.44 10.85
CA ASP A 313 18.94 -4.27 11.77
C ASP A 313 17.67 -4.81 11.13
N GLN A 314 17.20 -5.93 11.64
CA GLN A 314 16.02 -6.65 11.17
C GLN A 314 15.26 -7.17 12.39
N VAL A 315 13.95 -7.00 12.39
CA VAL A 315 13.04 -7.48 13.43
C VAL A 315 11.88 -8.23 12.80
N GLN A 316 11.34 -9.17 13.56
CA GLN A 316 10.13 -9.90 13.25
C GLN A 316 9.21 -9.87 14.46
N ASP A 317 7.91 -9.89 14.20
CA ASP A 317 6.90 -10.22 15.19
C ASP A 317 6.02 -11.31 14.59
N ASN A 318 6.34 -12.55 14.93
CA ASN A 318 5.63 -13.73 14.44
C ASN A 318 4.38 -14.07 15.27
N VAL A 319 3.99 -13.19 16.19
CA VAL A 319 2.85 -13.38 17.08
C VAL A 319 1.71 -12.44 16.73
N ASN A 320 1.98 -11.15 16.52
CA ASN A 320 0.90 -10.16 16.29
C ASN A 320 0.88 -9.60 14.88
N PHE A 321 2.03 -9.36 14.26
CA PHE A 321 2.12 -8.86 12.88
C PHE A 321 1.83 -9.95 11.87
N ALA A 322 1.00 -9.65 10.88
CA ALA A 322 0.73 -10.51 9.74
C ALA A 322 1.36 -9.97 8.45
N PHE A 323 1.34 -8.66 8.24
CA PHE A 323 1.84 -8.00 7.04
C PHE A 323 2.49 -6.66 7.39
N TRP A 324 3.82 -6.62 7.44
CA TRP A 324 4.61 -5.40 7.60
C TRP A 324 4.44 -4.51 6.37
N HIS A 325 3.62 -3.48 6.51
CA HIS A 325 3.11 -2.65 5.42
C HIS A 325 3.92 -1.37 5.22
N SER A 326 3.98 -0.52 6.24
CA SER A 326 4.62 0.80 6.19
C SER A 326 5.47 1.10 7.42
N ALA A 327 6.34 2.10 7.30
CA ALA A 327 7.20 2.57 8.38
C ALA A 327 7.16 4.11 8.50
N THR A 328 7.33 4.66 9.69
CA THR A 328 7.42 6.11 9.91
C THR A 328 8.39 6.40 11.04
N PHE A 329 9.46 7.15 10.76
CA PHE A 329 10.34 7.64 11.81
C PHE A 329 9.63 8.73 12.61
N ASN A 330 10.02 8.91 13.86
CA ASN A 330 9.76 10.17 14.55
C ASN A 330 10.79 11.25 14.15
N GLN A 331 10.55 12.48 14.59
CA GLN A 331 11.38 13.64 14.22
C GLN A 331 12.84 13.54 14.65
N LYS A 332 13.13 12.81 15.73
CA LYS A 332 14.50 12.68 16.27
C LYS A 332 15.27 11.51 15.68
N ALA A 333 14.65 10.73 14.79
CA ALA A 333 15.19 9.47 14.29
C ALA A 333 15.62 8.51 15.42
N ASP A 334 14.91 8.55 16.55
CA ASP A 334 15.13 7.65 17.68
C ASP A 334 13.96 6.66 17.88
N LYS A 335 12.96 6.68 16.99
CA LYS A 335 11.85 5.74 16.93
C LYS A 335 11.44 5.44 15.49
N VAL A 336 10.88 4.25 15.27
CA VAL A 336 10.13 3.87 14.07
C VAL A 336 8.80 3.28 14.49
N VAL A 337 7.74 3.74 13.83
CA VAL A 337 6.41 3.10 13.86
C VAL A 337 6.32 2.21 12.63
N PHE A 338 6.13 0.91 12.81
CA PHE A 338 5.80 -0.02 11.73
C PHE A 338 4.32 -0.37 11.77
N THR A 339 3.71 -0.56 10.61
CA THR A 339 2.27 -0.80 10.48
C THR A 339 2.00 -2.24 10.05
N ASP A 340 1.10 -2.94 10.76
CA ASP A 340 0.59 -4.26 10.36
C ASP A 340 -0.71 -4.11 9.58
N GLU A 341 -0.69 -4.43 8.28
CA GLU A 341 -1.88 -4.44 7.43
C GLU A 341 -2.52 -5.84 7.40
N LEU A 342 -2.85 -6.36 8.58
CA LEU A 342 -3.58 -7.61 8.73
C LEU A 342 -4.81 -7.66 7.80
N GLY A 343 -4.89 -8.73 7.02
CA GLY A 343 -5.99 -8.94 6.07
C GLY A 343 -5.86 -8.16 4.77
N GLY A 344 -4.70 -7.54 4.49
CA GLY A 344 -4.37 -6.87 3.22
C GLY A 344 -5.32 -5.74 2.90
N GLY A 345 -5.70 -4.96 3.91
CA GLY A 345 -6.58 -3.81 3.76
C GLY A 345 -8.06 -4.14 3.54
N GLY A 346 -8.42 -5.36 3.11
CA GLY A 346 -9.80 -5.73 2.74
C GLY A 346 -10.63 -6.38 3.85
N ALA A 347 -10.02 -6.75 4.97
CA ALA A 347 -10.70 -7.47 6.06
C ALA A 347 -11.20 -6.54 7.17
N ALA A 348 -12.25 -6.97 7.87
CA ALA A 348 -12.71 -6.33 9.09
C ALA A 348 -11.83 -6.74 10.28
N THR A 349 -10.84 -5.91 10.63
CA THR A 349 -9.88 -6.26 11.69
C THR A 349 -9.96 -5.38 12.93
N CYS A 350 -10.73 -4.29 12.91
CA CYS A 350 -10.92 -3.43 14.07
C CYS A 350 -12.14 -3.87 14.89
N ASN A 351 -12.08 -5.07 15.46
CA ASN A 351 -13.14 -5.63 16.30
C ASN A 351 -12.57 -6.37 17.51
N ALA A 352 -13.45 -6.71 18.45
CA ALA A 352 -13.06 -7.37 19.70
C ALA A 352 -12.37 -8.73 19.48
N ALA A 353 -12.70 -9.44 18.40
CA ALA A 353 -12.16 -10.77 18.11
C ALA A 353 -10.69 -10.72 17.68
N VAL A 354 -10.31 -9.72 16.88
CA VAL A 354 -8.91 -9.49 16.49
C VAL A 354 -8.11 -8.87 17.64
N GLY A 355 -8.75 -8.02 18.43
CA GLY A 355 -8.15 -7.39 19.59
C GLY A 355 -7.19 -6.25 19.25
N PRO A 356 -6.49 -5.71 20.27
CA PRO A 356 -5.77 -4.44 20.16
C PRO A 356 -4.35 -4.54 19.58
N ASN A 357 -3.78 -5.74 19.49
CA ASN A 357 -2.36 -5.91 19.13
C ASN A 357 -2.12 -6.34 17.69
N ARG A 358 -3.15 -6.84 16.99
CA ARG A 358 -3.05 -7.32 15.61
C ARG A 358 -3.73 -6.34 14.66
N GLY A 359 -3.22 -6.17 13.44
CA GLY A 359 -3.68 -5.10 12.54
C GLY A 359 -3.46 -3.72 13.16
N ALA A 360 -2.33 -3.57 13.85
CA ALA A 360 -1.98 -2.44 14.71
C ALA A 360 -0.60 -1.90 14.30
N ASP A 361 -0.27 -0.70 14.75
CA ASP A 361 1.09 -0.20 14.66
C ASP A 361 1.95 -0.79 15.78
N GLY A 362 3.20 -1.13 15.46
CA GLY A 362 4.25 -1.50 16.40
C GLY A 362 5.25 -0.37 16.54
N ILE A 363 5.50 0.07 17.77
CA ILE A 363 6.40 1.19 18.07
C ILE A 363 7.74 0.63 18.55
N TYR A 364 8.81 1.01 17.86
CA TYR A 364 10.17 0.58 18.13
C TYR A 364 11.03 1.79 18.43
N ASP A 365 11.80 1.74 19.53
CA ASP A 365 12.88 2.70 19.73
C ASP A 365 14.10 2.27 18.91
N ILE A 366 14.87 3.24 18.42
CA ILE A 366 16.18 3.03 17.81
C ILE A 366 17.26 3.31 18.86
N VAL A 367 17.93 2.26 19.32
CA VAL A 367 19.03 2.36 20.29
C VAL A 367 20.37 2.12 19.62
N GLY A 368 21.45 2.69 20.15
CA GLY A 368 22.79 2.59 19.54
C GLY A 368 23.06 3.70 18.51
N LYS A 369 24.14 3.56 17.73
CA LYS A 369 24.61 4.59 16.78
C LYS A 369 25.24 3.95 15.53
N GLY A 370 25.13 4.64 14.40
CA GLY A 370 25.64 4.16 13.11
C GLY A 370 25.13 2.76 12.79
N ASP A 371 26.00 1.90 12.27
CA ASP A 371 25.71 0.50 11.93
C ASP A 371 25.46 -0.42 13.14
N LYS A 372 25.52 0.12 14.37
CA LYS A 372 25.18 -0.63 15.61
C LYS A 372 23.79 -0.27 16.14
N ARG A 373 23.01 0.50 15.38
CA ARG A 373 21.62 0.80 15.73
C ARG A 373 20.80 -0.49 15.79
N LYS A 374 19.87 -0.55 16.73
CA LYS A 374 18.94 -1.67 16.95
C LYS A 374 17.52 -1.18 17.16
N LEU A 375 16.56 -1.89 16.58
CA LEU A 375 15.14 -1.70 16.79
C LEU A 375 14.72 -2.45 18.06
N VAL A 376 14.11 -1.74 19.01
CA VAL A 376 13.64 -2.31 20.28
C VAL A 376 12.16 -2.05 20.42
N PHE A 377 11.37 -3.12 20.32
CA PHE A 377 9.91 -3.06 20.48
C PHE A 377 9.51 -2.48 21.84
N ARG A 378 8.47 -1.63 21.85
CA ARG A 378 7.95 -0.98 23.06
C ARG A 378 6.48 -1.26 23.31
N SER A 379 5.62 -1.00 22.33
CA SER A 379 4.18 -1.19 22.48
C SER A 379 3.48 -1.22 21.12
N TYR A 380 2.19 -1.55 21.15
CA TYR A 380 1.31 -1.43 20.00
C TYR A 380 0.39 -0.22 20.13
N TYR A 381 -0.03 0.31 18.99
CA TYR A 381 -1.11 1.27 18.89
C TYR A 381 -2.17 0.77 17.90
N LYS A 382 -3.42 0.75 18.34
CA LYS A 382 -4.59 0.52 17.49
C LYS A 382 -5.66 1.52 17.88
N ILE A 383 -6.47 1.94 16.91
CA ILE A 383 -7.61 2.80 17.21
C ILE A 383 -8.51 2.13 18.28
N PRO A 384 -9.04 2.89 19.25
CA PRO A 384 -9.84 2.34 20.33
C PRO A 384 -11.30 2.04 19.91
N ARG A 385 -11.69 2.47 18.70
CA ARG A 385 -13.03 2.29 18.15
C ARG A 385 -13.12 0.94 17.47
N HIS A 386 -14.24 0.25 17.67
CA HIS A 386 -14.58 -0.94 16.88
C HIS A 386 -15.41 -0.54 15.67
N GLN A 387 -15.30 -1.34 14.61
CA GLN A 387 -16.07 -1.24 13.39
C GLN A 387 -16.84 -2.55 13.15
N ALA A 388 -17.85 -2.52 12.29
CA ALA A 388 -18.61 -3.71 11.93
C ALA A 388 -17.79 -4.68 11.07
N ASP A 389 -18.23 -5.94 11.03
CA ASP A 389 -17.69 -6.95 10.11
C ASP A 389 -18.02 -6.65 8.62
N THR A 390 -18.80 -5.59 8.35
CA THR A 390 -19.06 -5.03 7.02
C THR A 390 -18.05 -3.94 6.63
N GLU A 391 -17.09 -3.61 7.49
CA GLU A 391 -16.14 -2.54 7.28
C GLU A 391 -14.72 -3.09 7.24
N ASN A 392 -13.99 -2.81 6.16
CA ASN A 392 -12.56 -3.08 6.16
C ASN A 392 -11.86 -2.02 7.03
N CYS A 393 -11.05 -2.48 7.98
CA CYS A 393 -10.36 -1.58 8.90
C CYS A 393 -9.08 -2.23 9.38
N VAL A 394 -7.97 -1.51 9.21
CA VAL A 394 -6.63 -1.88 9.67
C VAL A 394 -5.74 -0.64 9.62
N ALA A 395 -4.63 -0.65 10.36
CA ALA A 395 -3.63 0.41 10.32
C ALA A 395 -3.07 0.58 8.90
N HIS A 396 -2.92 1.83 8.45
CA HIS A 396 -2.38 2.14 7.12
C HIS A 396 -1.58 3.45 7.13
N ASN A 397 -1.33 4.04 5.97
CA ASN A 397 -0.42 5.17 5.79
C ASN A 397 -0.77 6.43 6.61
N GLY A 398 0.26 7.05 7.20
CA GLY A 398 0.15 8.26 7.99
C GLY A 398 1.42 9.11 8.01
N SER A 399 1.33 10.30 8.59
CA SER A 399 2.43 11.27 8.65
C SER A 399 2.54 11.92 10.02
N LEU A 400 3.73 12.43 10.34
CA LEU A 400 3.94 13.21 11.54
C LEU A 400 3.21 14.55 11.49
N ILE A 401 2.72 15.00 12.64
CA ILE A 401 2.33 16.39 12.88
C ILE A 401 3.52 17.10 13.53
N PRO A 402 4.16 18.07 12.85
CA PRO A 402 5.45 18.61 13.28
C PRO A 402 5.32 19.54 14.49
N VAL A 403 5.44 18.99 15.69
CA VAL A 403 5.46 19.74 16.95
C VAL A 403 6.78 19.47 17.66
N LYS A 404 7.57 20.53 17.87
CA LYS A 404 8.90 20.40 18.48
C LYS A 404 8.81 19.72 19.85
N GLY A 405 9.56 18.63 20.03
CA GLY A 405 9.63 17.86 21.26
C GLY A 405 8.45 16.91 21.50
N LYS A 406 7.58 16.72 20.51
CA LYS A 406 6.47 15.77 20.55
C LYS A 406 6.52 14.85 19.35
N ASP A 407 6.07 13.62 19.55
CA ASP A 407 5.89 12.63 18.49
C ASP A 407 4.38 12.43 18.33
N LEU A 408 3.80 13.16 17.38
CA LEU A 408 2.38 13.15 17.05
C LEU A 408 2.21 12.70 15.61
N MET A 409 1.19 11.88 15.33
CA MET A 409 0.92 11.34 14.01
C MET A 409 -0.55 11.51 13.66
N VAL A 410 -0.82 11.72 12.37
CA VAL A 410 -2.13 11.51 11.76
C VAL A 410 -2.02 10.33 10.81
N GLN A 411 -3.02 9.46 10.79
CA GLN A 411 -2.93 8.18 10.08
C GLN A 411 -4.28 7.70 9.59
N ALA A 412 -4.28 7.04 8.44
CA ALA A 412 -5.42 6.37 7.86
C ALA A 412 -5.63 4.96 8.43
N TRP A 413 -6.90 4.56 8.54
CA TRP A 413 -7.33 3.28 9.09
C TRP A 413 -8.41 2.62 8.21
N TYR A 414 -8.36 2.82 6.88
CA TYR A 414 -9.42 2.42 5.96
C TYR A 414 -10.79 2.96 6.40
N GLN A 415 -11.86 2.14 6.51
CA GLN A 415 -13.17 2.60 7.00
C GLN A 415 -13.16 2.98 8.49
N GLY A 416 -12.13 2.60 9.26
CA GLY A 416 -11.85 3.16 10.59
C GLY A 416 -11.49 4.65 10.58
N GLY A 417 -11.33 5.23 9.38
CA GLY A 417 -11.21 6.65 9.12
C GLY A 417 -9.79 7.18 9.33
N VAL A 418 -9.71 8.33 9.98
CA VAL A 418 -8.48 9.05 10.29
C VAL A 418 -8.32 9.13 11.80
N SER A 419 -7.18 8.69 12.30
CA SER A 419 -6.78 8.85 13.69
C SER A 419 -5.66 9.87 13.82
N VAL A 420 -5.71 10.68 14.88
CA VAL A 420 -4.61 11.53 15.32
C VAL A 420 -4.20 11.05 16.70
N TRP A 421 -2.91 10.74 16.89
CA TRP A 421 -2.43 10.10 18.11
C TRP A 421 -1.06 10.62 18.56
N ASP A 422 -0.76 10.46 19.84
CA ASP A 422 0.48 10.85 20.51
C ASP A 422 1.25 9.60 20.92
N PHE A 423 2.51 9.50 20.48
CA PHE A 423 3.45 8.43 20.81
C PHE A 423 4.79 8.98 21.34
N THR A 424 4.74 10.19 21.91
CA THR A 424 5.90 10.81 22.57
C THR A 424 6.46 9.87 23.65
N ASP A 425 5.60 9.16 24.37
CA ASP A 425 5.98 8.00 25.19
C ASP A 425 5.71 6.71 24.38
N SER A 426 6.78 6.05 23.91
CA SER A 426 6.70 4.83 23.09
C SER A 426 5.99 3.66 23.80
N THR A 427 5.76 3.75 25.11
CA THR A 427 5.09 2.69 25.89
C THR A 427 3.61 2.94 26.11
N LYS A 428 3.13 4.16 25.81
CA LYS A 428 1.75 4.61 26.10
C LYS A 428 1.20 5.48 24.97
N PRO A 429 1.14 4.95 23.73
CA PRO A 429 0.52 5.68 22.64
C PRO A 429 -0.96 5.91 22.93
N LYS A 430 -1.49 7.05 22.49
CA LYS A 430 -2.89 7.41 22.77
C LYS A 430 -3.49 8.24 21.65
N GLU A 431 -4.72 7.87 21.28
CA GLU A 431 -5.53 8.68 20.38
C GLU A 431 -5.94 10.02 21.02
N ILE A 432 -5.85 11.08 20.23
CA ILE A 432 -6.13 12.45 20.65
C ILE A 432 -7.21 13.15 19.82
N ALA A 433 -7.47 12.68 18.61
CA ALA A 433 -8.59 13.08 17.76
C ALA A 433 -8.89 11.97 16.75
N TYR A 434 -10.09 11.96 16.19
CA TYR A 434 -10.45 11.08 15.08
C TYR A 434 -11.56 11.69 14.23
N PHE A 435 -11.61 11.26 12.97
CA PHE A 435 -12.69 11.45 12.02
C PHE A 435 -12.96 10.10 11.35
N GLU A 436 -14.21 9.67 11.28
CA GLU A 436 -14.58 8.48 10.53
C GLU A 436 -15.90 8.71 9.81
N ARG A 437 -16.10 7.91 8.77
CA ARG A 437 -17.36 7.76 8.07
C ARG A 437 -17.78 6.31 8.29
N GLY A 438 -18.98 6.11 8.81
CA GLY A 438 -19.52 4.77 9.03
C GLY A 438 -19.56 3.94 7.74
N PRO A 439 -20.03 2.69 7.85
CA PRO A 439 -19.86 1.69 6.80
C PRO A 439 -20.33 2.19 5.43
N LEU A 440 -19.61 1.81 4.37
CA LEU A 440 -20.07 1.99 2.99
C LEU A 440 -21.39 1.25 2.73
N SER A 441 -21.53 0.06 3.33
CA SER A 441 -22.66 -0.83 3.20
C SER A 441 -22.90 -1.57 4.51
N THR A 442 -24.16 -1.80 4.85
CA THR A 442 -24.55 -2.66 5.98
C THR A 442 -24.79 -4.11 5.54
N GLN A 443 -24.61 -4.41 4.25
CA GLN A 443 -24.98 -5.69 3.64
C GLN A 443 -23.78 -6.44 3.06
N THR A 444 -22.75 -5.70 2.66
CA THR A 444 -21.55 -6.18 1.97
C THR A 444 -20.32 -5.60 2.64
N LEU A 445 -19.22 -6.35 2.61
CA LEU A 445 -17.89 -5.85 2.94
C LEU A 445 -17.26 -5.34 1.64
N ASP A 446 -17.25 -4.02 1.48
CA ASP A 446 -16.63 -3.29 0.39
C ASP A 446 -15.35 -2.61 0.89
N VAL A 447 -14.31 -2.53 0.05
CA VAL A 447 -13.07 -1.81 0.39
C VAL A 447 -13.31 -0.31 0.27
N GLY A 448 -13.03 0.43 1.34
CA GLY A 448 -13.28 1.86 1.40
C GLY A 448 -12.51 2.58 2.50
N GLY A 449 -12.89 3.84 2.71
CA GLY A 449 -12.29 4.69 3.72
C GLY A 449 -10.96 5.29 3.28
N SER A 450 -10.22 5.86 4.23
CA SER A 450 -8.98 6.59 3.94
C SER A 450 -7.86 5.64 3.52
N TRP A 451 -7.30 5.82 2.33
CA TRP A 451 -6.04 5.15 1.92
C TRP A 451 -4.87 5.76 2.68
N SER A 452 -4.67 7.07 2.54
CA SER A 452 -3.67 7.80 3.31
C SER A 452 -4.25 9.07 3.89
N ALA A 453 -3.72 9.51 5.04
CA ALA A 453 -4.16 10.72 5.73
C ALA A 453 -2.96 11.49 6.28
N TYR A 454 -2.70 12.68 5.70
CA TYR A 454 -1.47 13.41 5.94
C TYR A 454 -1.67 14.83 6.41
N TYR A 455 -0.81 15.28 7.33
CA TYR A 455 -0.76 16.67 7.75
C TYR A 455 0.08 17.47 6.77
N TYR A 456 -0.52 18.54 6.23
CA TYR A 456 0.20 19.47 5.39
C TYR A 456 -0.26 20.91 5.67
N ASN A 457 0.68 21.75 6.13
CA ASN A 457 0.49 23.20 6.22
C ASN A 457 -0.78 23.66 6.97
N GLY A 458 -1.14 22.97 8.06
CA GLY A 458 -2.24 23.37 8.96
C GLY A 458 -3.56 22.61 8.79
N TYR A 459 -3.61 21.68 7.84
CA TYR A 459 -4.76 20.85 7.50
C TYR A 459 -4.33 19.39 7.40
N ILE A 460 -5.31 18.50 7.49
CA ILE A 460 -5.14 17.08 7.18
C ILE A 460 -5.86 16.81 5.87
N TYR A 461 -5.20 16.11 4.96
CA TYR A 461 -5.76 15.70 3.67
C TYR A 461 -5.81 14.19 3.64
N SER A 462 -6.97 13.62 3.27
CA SER A 462 -7.14 12.19 3.12
C SER A 462 -7.58 11.84 1.70
N ASN A 463 -7.00 10.79 1.13
CA ASN A 463 -7.42 10.23 -0.15
C ASN A 463 -8.30 9.00 0.13
N ASP A 464 -9.60 9.22 0.30
CA ASP A 464 -10.56 8.15 0.53
C ASP A 464 -10.76 7.33 -0.75
N ILE A 465 -10.62 6.01 -0.62
CA ILE A 465 -10.70 5.00 -1.68
C ILE A 465 -11.99 5.12 -2.49
N ALA A 466 -13.11 5.35 -1.80
CA ALA A 466 -14.44 5.31 -2.39
C ALA A 466 -15.05 6.72 -2.52
N LYS A 467 -14.83 7.59 -1.53
CA LYS A 467 -15.51 8.88 -1.40
C LYS A 467 -14.69 10.06 -1.91
N GLY A 468 -13.42 9.90 -2.27
CA GLY A 468 -12.61 10.96 -2.87
C GLY A 468 -11.71 11.70 -1.89
N PHE A 469 -11.52 13.00 -2.09
CA PHE A 469 -10.50 13.78 -1.39
C PHE A 469 -11.10 14.58 -0.23
N ASP A 470 -10.80 14.18 1.00
CA ASP A 470 -11.26 14.84 2.22
C ASP A 470 -10.25 15.88 2.72
N VAL A 471 -10.75 17.02 3.19
CA VAL A 471 -9.96 18.03 3.91
C VAL A 471 -10.50 18.20 5.31
N LEU A 472 -9.63 17.97 6.30
CA LEU A 472 -9.95 18.07 7.71
C LEU A 472 -9.15 19.21 8.36
N LYS A 473 -9.76 19.84 9.37
CA LYS A 473 -9.11 20.83 10.22
C LYS A 473 -9.04 20.35 11.65
N LEU A 474 -7.83 20.06 12.11
CA LEU A 474 -7.53 19.85 13.51
C LEU A 474 -7.33 21.19 14.23
N SER A 475 -7.98 21.34 15.39
CA SER A 475 -7.87 22.48 16.30
C SER A 475 -7.65 21.94 17.72
N ASP A 476 -6.38 21.77 18.09
CA ASP A 476 -6.00 21.16 19.35
C ASP A 476 -4.71 21.81 19.86
N ARG A 477 -4.69 22.25 21.13
CA ARG A 477 -3.52 22.93 21.71
C ARG A 477 -2.23 22.11 21.63
N ARG A 478 -2.34 20.78 21.58
CA ARG A 478 -1.19 19.87 21.43
C ARG A 478 -0.58 19.94 20.03
N THR A 479 -1.38 20.21 19.00
CA THR A 479 -0.97 20.21 17.59
C THR A 479 -0.90 21.60 16.96
N ASP A 480 -1.54 22.61 17.54
CA ASP A 480 -1.56 24.00 17.05
C ASP A 480 -0.17 24.58 16.72
N PRO A 481 0.93 24.26 17.45
CA PRO A 481 2.26 24.73 17.08
C PRO A 481 2.71 24.30 15.68
N ALA A 482 2.22 23.16 15.17
CA ALA A 482 2.57 22.64 13.84
C ALA A 482 2.19 23.58 12.70
N ALA A 483 1.18 24.44 12.89
CA ALA A 483 0.77 25.40 11.86
C ALA A 483 1.84 26.48 11.54
N ARG A 484 2.89 26.57 12.37
CA ARG A 484 4.06 27.43 12.17
C ARG A 484 5.11 26.80 11.26
N VAL A 485 5.10 25.47 11.13
CA VAL A 485 5.96 24.75 10.21
C VAL A 485 5.30 24.78 8.83
N ARG A 486 6.03 25.30 7.84
CA ARG A 486 5.55 25.41 6.46
C ARG A 486 6.46 24.62 5.54
N LEU A 487 5.92 23.55 4.98
CA LEU A 487 6.61 22.70 4.03
C LEU A 487 6.36 23.21 2.61
N GLY A 488 7.42 23.31 1.82
CA GLY A 488 7.33 23.62 0.39
C GLY A 488 7.05 22.39 -0.48
N GLU A 489 7.41 21.21 0.01
CA GLU A 489 7.22 19.90 -0.63
C GLU A 489 7.10 18.86 0.48
N LEU A 490 6.24 17.86 0.31
CA LEU A 490 6.11 16.73 1.24
C LEU A 490 5.73 15.47 0.45
N ASN A 491 6.61 14.47 0.51
CA ASN A 491 6.30 13.08 0.17
C ASN A 491 6.48 12.31 1.47
N VAL A 492 5.45 11.66 1.99
CA VAL A 492 5.46 11.25 3.40
C VAL A 492 6.46 10.15 3.70
N GLN A 493 6.66 9.22 2.77
CA GLN A 493 7.67 8.18 2.84
C GLN A 493 9.08 8.72 2.57
N THR A 494 9.23 9.99 2.16
CA THR A 494 10.50 10.72 2.15
C THR A 494 10.43 11.85 3.18
N GLN A 495 10.58 11.49 4.44
CA GLN A 495 10.37 12.42 5.55
C GLN A 495 11.39 13.57 5.48
N PRO A 496 10.94 14.84 5.41
CA PRO A 496 11.84 15.98 5.47
C PRO A 496 12.30 16.21 6.92
N ASP A 497 13.36 17.01 7.13
CA ASP A 497 13.46 17.76 8.38
C ASP A 497 12.31 18.79 8.44
N TYR A 498 11.46 18.67 9.46
CA TYR A 498 10.31 19.53 9.64
C TYR A 498 10.66 20.86 10.36
N PHE A 499 11.89 21.06 10.82
CA PHE A 499 12.29 22.23 11.62
C PHE A 499 13.47 23.03 11.04
N ASP A 500 14.01 22.61 9.90
CA ASP A 500 15.07 23.31 9.17
C ASP A 500 14.62 24.60 8.47
#